data_AF-A0A183JX49-F1
#
_entry.id   AF-A0A183JX49-F1
#
_cell.length_a   1.000
_cell.length_b   1.000
_cell.length_c   1.000
_cell.angle_alpha   90.00
_cell.angle_beta   90.00
_cell.angle_gamma   90.00
#
_symmetry.space_group_name_H-M   'P 1'
#
loop_
_entity.id
_entity.type
_entity.pdbx_description
1 polymer ?
#
loop_
_entity_poly.entity_id
_entity_poly.type
_entity_poly.pdbx_seq_one_letter_code
_entity_poly.pdbx_strand_id
1 'polypeptide(L)'
;MTVIPLVPDSIPILDIRILDGNDQENIWKILKSVFPNWSKEYTKMKPLEEGLSNIVLRFDHDNKIDEPKTILMRIRTRLADFIVNRWDEIKHMHLLHELGGEQKLYAVFQNGLVYSFIKGSTISVDKFSVPKYSERVSRITEIFLNGRNQLNKFCNKSNSFTEELHVNIA
;
A
#
# COMPACT_ATOMS: atom_id res chain seq x y z
N MET A 1 -1.17 -24.38 -9.29
CA MET A 1 -2.37 -23.54 -9.15
C MET A 1 -1.94 -22.20 -8.62
N THR A 2 -2.22 -21.13 -9.35
CA THR A 2 -1.90 -19.75 -8.97
C THR A 2 -2.64 -19.42 -7.68
N VAL A 3 -1.88 -19.19 -6.61
CA VAL A 3 -2.39 -18.58 -5.37
C VAL A 3 -2.97 -17.24 -5.79
N ILE A 4 -4.29 -17.15 -5.92
CA ILE A 4 -4.95 -15.87 -6.16
C ILE A 4 -4.70 -15.09 -4.87
N PRO A 5 -3.88 -14.03 -4.91
CA PRO A 5 -3.62 -13.26 -3.72
C PRO A 5 -4.94 -12.59 -3.33
N LEU A 6 -5.27 -12.63 -2.04
CA LEU A 6 -6.31 -11.79 -1.42
C LEU A 6 -5.96 -10.31 -1.60
N VAL A 7 -6.10 -9.83 -2.83
CA VAL A 7 -6.35 -8.43 -3.13
C VAL A 7 -7.87 -8.33 -3.19
N PRO A 8 -8.50 -7.37 -2.52
CA PRO A 8 -9.92 -7.15 -2.68
C PRO A 8 -10.21 -6.92 -4.16
N ASP A 9 -11.25 -7.54 -4.72
CA ASP A 9 -11.66 -7.38 -6.12
C ASP A 9 -11.87 -5.90 -6.52
N SER A 10 -12.05 -5.03 -5.54
CA SER A 10 -12.21 -3.59 -5.71
C SER A 10 -10.93 -2.82 -6.08
N ILE A 11 -9.73 -3.42 -5.94
CA ILE A 11 -8.46 -2.71 -6.18
C ILE A 11 -7.85 -3.15 -7.52
N PRO A 12 -7.69 -2.23 -8.49
CA PRO A 12 -7.12 -2.57 -9.78
C PRO A 12 -5.65 -3.00 -9.66
N ILE A 13 -5.34 -4.15 -10.27
CA ILE A 13 -3.98 -4.65 -10.47
C ILE A 13 -3.58 -4.35 -11.92
N LEU A 14 -2.60 -3.50 -12.09
CA LEU A 14 -2.14 -3.01 -13.39
C LEU A 14 -0.85 -3.71 -13.80
N ASP A 15 -0.83 -4.28 -14.99
CA ASP A 15 0.36 -4.92 -15.55
C ASP A 15 1.32 -3.89 -16.18
N ILE A 16 1.75 -2.92 -15.38
CA ILE A 16 2.63 -1.82 -15.78
C ILE A 16 3.85 -1.81 -14.87
N ARG A 17 5.04 -1.70 -15.47
CA ARG A 17 6.30 -1.51 -14.76
C ARG A 17 6.80 -0.08 -14.94
N ILE A 18 7.17 0.57 -13.85
CA ILE A 18 7.84 1.86 -13.88
C ILE A 18 9.35 1.64 -13.82
N LEU A 19 10.11 2.16 -14.79
CA LEU A 19 11.56 1.94 -14.82
C LEU A 19 12.28 2.80 -13.78
N ASP A 20 11.90 4.07 -13.66
CA ASP A 20 12.45 5.04 -12.73
C ASP A 20 11.44 6.17 -12.44
N GLY A 21 11.80 7.11 -11.55
CA GLY A 21 10.94 8.23 -11.18
C GLY A 21 10.66 9.24 -12.31
N ASN A 22 11.36 9.14 -13.44
CA ASN A 22 11.19 10.00 -14.61
C ASN A 22 10.37 9.34 -15.73
N ASP A 23 9.92 8.10 -15.56
CA ASP A 23 9.05 7.37 -16.49
C ASP A 23 7.61 7.93 -16.47
N GLN A 24 7.49 9.19 -16.94
CA GLN A 24 6.25 9.96 -16.95
C GLN A 24 5.15 9.27 -17.75
N GLU A 25 5.50 8.52 -18.80
CA GLU A 25 4.51 7.84 -19.62
C GLU A 25 3.77 6.77 -18.82
N ASN A 26 4.50 5.86 -18.18
CA ASN A 26 3.89 4.78 -17.40
C ASN A 26 3.24 5.27 -16.10
N ILE A 27 3.84 6.27 -15.44
CA ILE A 27 3.24 6.96 -14.28
C ILE A 27 1.84 7.49 -14.65
N TRP A 28 1.72 8.19 -15.78
CA TRP A 28 0.45 8.77 -16.20
C TRP A 28 -0.57 7.75 -16.70
N LYS A 29 -0.13 6.63 -17.32
CA LYS A 29 -1.01 5.51 -17.64
C LYS A 29 -1.66 4.94 -16.37
N ILE A 30 -0.87 4.73 -15.31
CA ILE A 30 -1.38 4.27 -14.02
C ILE A 30 -2.34 5.29 -13.42
N LEU A 31 -1.98 6.58 -13.37
CA LEU A 31 -2.84 7.62 -12.83
C LEU A 31 -4.17 7.72 -13.56
N LYS A 32 -4.18 7.68 -14.90
CA LYS A 32 -5.42 7.74 -15.69
C LYS A 32 -6.31 6.51 -15.52
N SER A 33 -5.73 5.34 -15.25
CA SER A 33 -6.51 4.13 -14.95
C SER A 33 -7.28 4.24 -13.63
N VAL A 34 -6.76 5.00 -12.68
CA VAL A 34 -7.33 5.12 -11.33
C VAL A 34 -8.16 6.39 -11.18
N PHE A 35 -7.67 7.48 -11.77
CA PHE A 35 -8.26 8.81 -11.75
C PHE A 35 -8.41 9.34 -13.19
N PRO A 36 -9.44 8.90 -13.94
CA PRO A 36 -9.62 9.30 -15.34
C PRO A 36 -9.75 10.81 -15.55
N ASN A 37 -10.29 11.52 -14.56
CA ASN A 37 -10.53 12.96 -14.62
C ASN A 37 -9.25 13.80 -14.43
N TRP A 38 -8.18 13.24 -13.85
CA TRP A 38 -6.98 14.01 -13.54
C TRP A 38 -6.20 14.38 -14.80
N SER A 39 -5.85 15.65 -14.97
CA SER A 39 -5.00 16.14 -16.07
C SER A 39 -3.59 16.46 -15.59
N LYS A 40 -2.62 16.36 -16.52
CA LYS A 40 -1.22 16.79 -16.32
C LYS A 40 -1.11 18.27 -15.97
N GLU A 41 -1.94 19.12 -16.57
CA GLU A 41 -1.89 20.57 -16.35
C GLU A 41 -2.27 20.95 -14.92
N TYR A 42 -3.17 20.18 -14.30
CA TYR A 42 -3.69 20.44 -12.95
C TYR A 42 -3.06 19.55 -11.89
N THR A 43 -2.03 18.75 -12.21
CA THR A 43 -1.43 17.83 -11.26
C THR A 43 0.05 18.12 -11.09
N LYS A 44 0.44 18.54 -9.89
CA LYS A 44 1.83 18.77 -9.53
C LYS A 44 2.45 17.48 -9.01
N MET A 45 3.46 16.99 -9.70
CA MET A 45 4.30 15.88 -9.24
C MET A 45 5.49 16.41 -8.45
N LYS A 46 5.77 15.81 -7.29
CA LYS A 46 6.95 16.10 -6.46
C LYS A 46 7.58 14.80 -5.96
N PRO A 47 8.86 14.53 -6.26
CA PRO A 47 9.61 13.45 -5.61
C PRO A 47 9.78 13.74 -4.10
N LEU A 48 9.54 12.74 -3.28
CA LEU A 48 9.84 12.74 -1.85
C LEU A 48 11.09 11.87 -1.64
N GLU A 49 12.25 12.51 -1.54
CA GLU A 49 13.53 11.83 -1.34
C GLU A 49 13.70 11.44 0.14
N GLU A 50 13.18 10.27 0.53
CA GLU A 50 13.36 9.74 1.91
C GLU A 50 13.74 8.24 1.93
N GLY A 51 14.58 7.78 1.00
CA GLY A 51 15.20 6.46 1.15
C GLY A 51 16.03 5.93 -0.04
N LEU A 52 16.93 4.98 0.25
CA LEU A 52 17.75 4.29 -0.76
C LEU A 52 16.98 3.23 -1.57
N SER A 53 15.88 2.69 -1.00
CA SER A 53 15.21 1.47 -1.50
C SER A 53 13.88 1.72 -2.22
N ASN A 54 13.26 2.89 -2.03
CA ASN A 54 11.95 3.21 -2.59
C ASN A 54 11.94 4.64 -3.12
N ILE A 55 11.45 4.83 -4.35
CA ILE A 55 11.12 6.15 -4.88
C ILE A 55 9.67 6.43 -4.49
N VAL A 56 9.41 7.55 -3.83
CA VAL A 56 8.05 7.99 -3.51
C VAL A 56 7.76 9.27 -4.27
N LEU A 57 6.74 9.24 -5.12
CA LEU A 57 6.24 10.40 -5.85
C LEU A 57 4.94 10.86 -5.21
N ARG A 58 4.87 12.15 -4.91
CA ARG A 58 3.65 12.82 -4.47
C ARG A 58 2.98 13.51 -5.64
N PHE A 59 1.67 13.33 -5.75
CA PHE A 59 0.84 14.05 -6.72
C PHE A 59 -0.18 14.88 -5.95
N ASP A 60 -0.18 16.19 -6.21
CA ASP A 60 -1.19 17.13 -5.73
C ASP A 60 -2.03 17.58 -6.92
N HIS A 61 -3.32 17.25 -6.91
CA HIS A 61 -4.27 17.63 -7.95
C HIS A 61 -5.01 18.91 -7.54
N ASP A 62 -4.88 19.96 -8.34
CA ASP A 62 -5.49 21.27 -8.12
C ASP A 62 -6.89 21.31 -8.75
N ASN A 63 -7.80 20.52 -8.19
CA ASN A 63 -9.23 20.60 -8.50
C ASN A 63 -10.03 20.64 -7.19
N LYS A 64 -11.00 21.55 -7.11
CA LYS A 64 -11.85 21.72 -5.92
C LYS A 64 -12.91 20.61 -5.78
N ILE A 65 -13.20 19.90 -6.87
CA ILE A 65 -14.33 18.96 -6.97
C ILE A 65 -13.88 17.51 -6.74
N ASP A 66 -12.71 17.12 -7.23
CA ASP A 66 -12.24 15.73 -7.13
C ASP A 66 -11.54 15.47 -5.77
N GLU A 67 -11.96 14.41 -5.08
CA GLU A 67 -11.23 13.83 -3.95
C GLU A 67 -10.79 12.40 -4.31
N PRO A 68 -9.57 11.97 -3.98
CA PRO A 68 -8.56 12.65 -3.15
C PRO A 68 -7.87 13.81 -3.86
N LYS A 69 -7.41 14.83 -3.11
CA LYS A 69 -6.55 15.91 -3.66
C LYS A 69 -5.07 15.55 -3.73
N THR A 70 -4.60 14.68 -2.83
CA THR A 70 -3.20 14.28 -2.76
C THR A 70 -3.08 12.77 -2.67
N ILE A 71 -2.20 12.20 -3.49
CA ILE A 71 -1.88 10.78 -3.51
C ILE A 71 -0.37 10.57 -3.51
N LEU A 72 0.03 9.36 -3.11
CA LEU A 72 1.40 8.90 -3.14
C LEU A 72 1.52 7.68 -4.05
N MET A 73 2.55 7.68 -4.89
CA MET A 73 2.97 6.51 -5.67
C MET A 73 4.32 6.07 -5.15
N ARG A 74 4.38 4.84 -4.63
CA ARG A 74 5.63 4.22 -4.18
C ARG A 74 6.10 3.24 -5.23
N ILE A 75 7.31 3.44 -5.72
CA ILE A 75 7.99 2.63 -6.72
C ILE A 75 9.18 1.96 -6.03
N ARG A 76 9.24 0.63 -6.09
CA ARG A 76 10.35 -0.16 -5.55
C ARG A 76 11.48 -0.18 -6.57
N THR A 77 12.70 0.06 -6.11
CA THR A 77 13.90 -0.10 -6.93
C THR A 77 14.25 -1.59 -7.04
N ARG A 78 14.97 -1.97 -8.10
CA ARG A 78 15.29 -3.38 -8.40
C ARG A 78 15.97 -4.13 -7.23
N LEU A 79 16.68 -3.42 -6.35
CA LEU A 79 17.29 -3.98 -5.14
C LEU A 79 16.25 -4.37 -4.07
N ALA A 80 15.17 -3.61 -3.95
CA ALA A 80 14.11 -3.85 -2.96
C ALA A 80 13.11 -4.94 -3.39
N ASP A 81 12.99 -5.23 -4.69
CA ASP A 81 12.14 -6.32 -5.21
C ASP A 81 12.53 -7.70 -4.64
N PHE A 82 13.80 -7.89 -4.29
CA PHE A 82 14.31 -9.17 -3.76
C PHE A 82 14.04 -9.41 -2.26
N ILE A 83 13.70 -8.38 -1.48
CA ILE A 83 13.79 -8.45 0.00
C ILE A 83 12.43 -8.66 0.68
N VAL A 84 11.30 -8.26 0.07
CA VAL A 84 9.98 -8.24 0.74
C VAL A 84 8.89 -8.88 -0.12
N ASN A 85 8.14 -9.84 0.43
CA ASN A 85 6.96 -10.44 -0.21
C ASN A 85 5.85 -9.39 -0.42
N ARG A 86 5.68 -9.00 -1.68
CA ARG A 86 4.75 -7.95 -2.13
C ARG A 86 3.31 -8.21 -1.74
N TRP A 87 2.88 -9.47 -1.75
CA TRP A 87 1.50 -9.83 -1.45
C TRP A 87 1.17 -9.68 0.03
N ASP A 88 2.14 -9.91 0.90
CA ASP A 88 1.97 -9.71 2.33
C ASP A 88 1.89 -8.21 2.65
N GLU A 89 2.66 -7.35 1.97
CA GLU A 89 2.56 -5.89 2.13
C GLU A 89 1.18 -5.35 1.73
N ILE A 90 0.64 -5.80 0.60
CA ILE A 90 -0.69 -5.39 0.12
C ILE A 90 -1.79 -5.87 1.09
N LYS A 91 -1.72 -7.13 1.55
CA LYS A 91 -2.66 -7.69 2.51
C LYS A 91 -2.65 -6.90 3.83
N HIS A 92 -1.47 -6.56 4.35
CA HIS A 92 -1.38 -5.78 5.58
C HIS A 92 -1.93 -4.37 5.39
N MET A 93 -1.62 -3.69 4.29
CA MET A 93 -2.17 -2.36 4.01
C MET A 93 -3.70 -2.37 3.93
N HIS A 94 -4.28 -3.39 3.29
CA HIS A 94 -5.72 -3.53 3.23
C HIS A 94 -6.36 -3.82 4.59
N LEU A 95 -5.80 -4.78 5.34
CA LEU A 95 -6.29 -5.12 6.68
C LEU A 95 -6.25 -3.91 7.61
N LEU A 96 -5.17 -3.11 7.54
CA LEU A 96 -5.06 -1.89 8.35
C LEU A 96 -6.13 -0.86 7.99
N HIS A 97 -6.47 -0.72 6.70
CA HIS A 97 -7.57 0.14 6.27
C HIS A 97 -8.91 -0.34 6.85
N GLU A 98 -9.22 -1.64 6.75
CA GLU A 98 -10.47 -2.20 7.30
C GLU A 98 -10.57 -2.07 8.82
N LEU A 99 -9.44 -2.15 9.54
CA LEU A 99 -9.37 -1.95 10.99
C LEU A 99 -9.46 -0.48 11.43
N GLY A 100 -9.83 0.43 10.51
CA GLY A 100 -10.00 1.86 10.79
C GLY A 100 -8.75 2.72 10.55
N GLY A 101 -7.77 2.19 9.81
CA GLY A 101 -6.59 2.94 9.37
C GLY A 101 -6.91 3.92 8.23
N GLU A 102 -6.23 5.06 8.21
CA GLU A 102 -6.49 6.15 7.26
C GLU A 102 -5.81 5.97 5.87
N GLN A 103 -5.02 4.90 5.67
CA GLN A 103 -4.33 4.64 4.40
C GLN A 103 -5.21 3.84 3.44
N LYS A 104 -5.72 4.51 2.41
CA LYS A 104 -6.52 3.90 1.34
C LYS A 104 -5.63 3.53 0.16
N LEU A 105 -5.67 2.27 -0.26
CA LEU A 105 -4.98 1.78 -1.44
C LEU A 105 -5.85 1.99 -2.69
N TYR A 106 -5.31 2.61 -3.73
CA TYR A 106 -6.02 2.90 -4.96
C TYR A 106 -5.67 1.95 -6.11
N ALA A 107 -4.40 1.54 -6.21
CA ALA A 107 -3.96 0.61 -7.25
C ALA A 107 -2.63 -0.05 -6.89
N VAL A 108 -2.39 -1.17 -7.56
CA VAL A 108 -1.19 -2.00 -7.44
C VAL A 108 -0.64 -2.23 -8.84
N PHE A 109 0.65 -1.99 -9.09
CA PHE A 109 1.31 -2.21 -10.39
C PHE A 109 2.63 -2.97 -10.21
N GLN A 110 3.22 -3.57 -11.25
CA GLN A 110 4.29 -4.59 -11.13
C GLN A 110 5.36 -4.32 -10.07
N ASN A 111 5.87 -3.10 -9.98
CA ASN A 111 6.93 -2.71 -9.03
C ASN A 111 6.52 -1.59 -8.06
N GLY A 112 5.22 -1.38 -7.81
CA GLY A 112 4.80 -0.38 -6.83
C GLY A 112 3.30 -0.30 -6.58
N LEU A 113 2.89 0.75 -5.89
CA LEU A 113 1.50 0.95 -5.46
C LEU A 113 1.14 2.43 -5.36
N VAL A 114 -0.17 2.73 -5.43
CA VAL A 114 -0.74 4.07 -5.31
C VAL A 114 -1.69 4.10 -4.12
N TYR A 115 -1.51 5.05 -3.20
CA TYR A 115 -2.24 5.12 -1.93
C TYR A 115 -2.49 6.57 -1.47
N SER A 116 -3.39 6.74 -0.52
CA SER A 116 -3.76 8.05 0.02
C SER A 116 -2.62 8.70 0.78
N PHE A 117 -2.52 10.03 0.64
CA PHE A 117 -1.66 10.83 1.48
C PHE A 117 -2.34 11.08 2.83
N ILE A 118 -1.70 10.67 3.92
CA ILE A 118 -2.13 11.03 5.27
C ILE A 118 -1.41 12.32 5.69
N LYS A 119 -2.19 13.33 6.04
CA LYS A 119 -1.67 14.57 6.62
C LYS A 119 -1.27 14.32 8.08
N GLY A 120 -0.02 13.92 8.29
CA GLY A 120 0.58 13.74 9.60
C GLY A 120 1.86 14.54 9.78
N SER A 121 2.32 14.68 11.03
CA SER A 121 3.66 15.16 11.34
C SER A 121 4.49 14.01 11.92
N THR A 122 5.74 13.92 11.49
CA THR A 122 6.69 12.95 12.04
C THR A 122 6.96 13.27 13.50
N ILE A 123 6.87 12.26 14.37
CA ILE A 123 7.24 12.39 15.77
C ILE A 123 8.77 12.38 15.84
N SER A 124 9.38 13.45 16.37
CA SER A 124 10.82 13.47 16.62
C SER A 124 11.18 12.56 17.79
N VAL A 125 12.40 12.02 17.79
CA VAL A 125 12.89 11.08 18.81
C VAL A 125 12.72 11.65 20.22
N ASP A 126 12.94 12.95 20.40
CA ASP A 126 12.81 13.64 21.70
C ASP A 126 11.38 13.62 22.26
N LYS A 127 10.38 13.53 21.37
CA LYS A 127 8.97 13.46 21.75
C LYS A 127 8.54 12.03 22.08
N PHE A 128 9.32 11.01 21.73
CA PHE A 128 8.95 9.62 21.95
C PHE A 128 8.88 9.25 23.44
N SER A 129 9.65 9.95 24.28
CA SER A 129 9.64 9.78 25.74
C SER A 129 8.39 10.36 26.43
N VAL A 130 7.52 11.08 25.71
CA VAL A 130 6.28 11.62 26.29
C VAL A 130 5.22 10.51 26.35
N PRO A 131 4.64 10.21 27.53
CA PRO A 131 3.69 9.11 27.70
C PRO A 131 2.54 9.07 26.70
N LYS A 132 2.04 10.26 26.31
CA LYS A 132 0.96 10.41 25.32
C LYS A 132 1.32 9.81 23.95
N TYR A 133 2.58 9.90 23.52
CA TYR A 133 3.01 9.36 22.23
C TYR A 133 3.36 7.88 22.34
N SER A 134 4.03 7.46 23.42
CA SER A 134 4.35 6.05 23.63
C SER A 134 3.09 5.19 23.80
N GLU A 135 2.06 5.66 24.50
CA GLU A 135 0.77 4.96 24.63
C GLU A 135 0.08 4.77 23.27
N ARG A 136 0.12 5.80 22.40
CA ARG A 136 -0.43 5.72 21.05
C ARG A 136 0.34 4.71 20.19
N VAL A 137 1.67 4.71 20.27
CA VAL A 137 2.51 3.73 19.56
C VAL A 137 2.18 2.33 20.05
N SER A 138 2.16 2.09 21.37
CA SER A 138 1.84 0.79 21.95
C SER A 138 0.48 0.26 21.49
N ARG A 139 -0.55 1.12 21.47
CA ARG A 139 -1.90 0.74 21.00
C ARG A 139 -1.90 0.35 19.51
N ILE A 140 -1.19 1.11 18.68
CA ILE A 140 -1.04 0.78 17.25
C ILE A 140 -0.30 -0.55 17.13
N THR A 141 0.82 -0.74 17.83
CA THR A 141 1.58 -1.99 17.81
C THR A 141 0.73 -3.18 18.26
N GLU A 142 -0.11 -3.03 19.28
CA GLU A 142 -1.05 -4.05 19.73
C GLU A 142 -2.07 -4.43 18.63
N ILE A 143 -2.66 -3.45 17.95
CA ILE A 143 -3.55 -3.68 16.80
C ILE A 143 -2.81 -4.46 15.70
N PHE A 144 -1.57 -4.08 15.39
CA PHE A 144 -0.74 -4.78 14.40
C PHE A 144 -0.45 -6.23 14.80
N LEU A 145 -0.06 -6.47 16.06
CA LEU A 145 0.22 -7.82 16.57
C LEU A 145 -1.04 -8.69 16.56
N ASN A 146 -2.18 -8.13 16.97
CA ASN A 146 -3.47 -8.81 16.95
C ASN A 146 -3.94 -9.10 15.51
N GLY A 147 -3.78 -8.16 14.59
CA GLY A 147 -4.06 -8.35 13.17
C GLY A 147 -3.18 -9.42 12.53
N ARG A 148 -1.88 -9.46 12.88
CA ARG A 148 -0.96 -10.52 12.43
C ARG A 148 -1.38 -11.89 12.96
N ASN A 149 -1.83 -11.98 14.21
CA ASN A 149 -2.35 -13.22 14.78
C ASN A 149 -3.64 -13.68 14.09
N GLN A 150 -4.53 -12.76 13.69
CA GLN A 150 -5.72 -13.06 12.90
C GLN A 150 -5.35 -13.58 11.50
N LEU A 151 -4.41 -12.94 10.81
CA LEU A 151 -3.89 -13.39 9.52
C LEU A 151 -3.25 -14.78 9.61
N ASN A 152 -2.44 -15.03 10.64
CA ASN A 152 -1.82 -16.34 10.86
C ASN A 152 -2.87 -17.42 11.14
N LYS A 153 -3.92 -17.13 11.92
CA LYS A 153 -5.04 -18.05 12.13
C LYS A 153 -5.81 -18.32 10.85
N PHE A 154 -6.02 -17.31 10.01
CA PHE A 154 -6.71 -17.45 8.72
C PHE A 154 -5.90 -18.29 7.73
N CYS A 155 -4.59 -18.02 7.60
CA CYS A 155 -3.67 -18.81 6.77
C CYS A 155 -3.56 -20.27 7.23
N ASN A 156 -3.54 -20.51 8.55
CA ASN A 156 -3.54 -21.87 9.09
C ASN A 156 -4.87 -22.60 8.84
N LYS A 157 -6.00 -21.87 8.86
CA LYS A 157 -7.33 -22.42 8.58
C LYS A 157 -7.58 -22.70 7.09
N SER A 158 -6.98 -21.91 6.19
CA SER A 158 -6.98 -22.21 4.75
C SER A 158 -6.11 -23.42 4.41
N ASN A 159 -4.99 -23.62 5.12
CA ASN A 159 -4.16 -24.81 4.95
C ASN A 159 -4.85 -26.09 5.45
N SER A 160 -5.63 -26.02 6.55
CA SER A 160 -6.41 -27.17 7.02
C SER A 160 -7.58 -27.52 6.08
N PHE A 161 -8.17 -26.53 5.40
CA PHE A 161 -9.23 -26.76 4.41
C PHE A 161 -8.70 -27.42 3.13
N THR A 162 -7.44 -27.13 2.75
CA THR A 162 -6.78 -27.80 1.62
C THR A 162 -6.32 -29.22 1.95
N GLU A 163 -6.00 -29.52 3.21
CA GLU A 163 -5.69 -30.88 3.64
C GLU A 163 -6.96 -31.75 3.77
N GLU A 164 -8.09 -31.22 4.23
CA GLU A 164 -9.37 -31.96 4.29
C GLU A 164 -9.95 -32.29 2.90
N LEU A 165 -9.67 -31.48 1.87
CA LEU A 165 -10.07 -31.80 0.49
C LEU A 165 -9.21 -32.92 -0.14
N HIS A 166 -7.95 -33.07 0.27
CA HIS A 166 -7.07 -34.12 -0.23
C HIS A 166 -7.34 -35.50 0.40
N VAL A 167 -7.98 -35.55 1.57
CA VAL A 167 -8.32 -36.81 2.26
C VAL A 167 -9.67 -37.39 1.80
N ASN A 168 -10.56 -36.59 1.20
CA ASN A 168 -11.90 -37.04 0.77
C ASN A 168 -12.05 -37.27 -0.75
N ILE A 169 -10.95 -37.25 -1.52
CA ILE A 169 -10.93 -37.60 -2.95
C ILE A 169 -9.86 -38.69 -3.21
N ALA A 170 -9.73 -39.65 -2.29
CA ALA A 170 -8.93 -40.85 -2.46
C ALA A 170 -9.83 -42.09 -2.35
#